data_AF-A0A3B9J1G0-F1
#
_entry.id   AF-A0A3B9J1G0-F1
#
_cell.length_a   1.000
_cell.length_b   1.000
_cell.length_c   1.000
_cell.angle_alpha   90.00
_cell.angle_beta   90.00
_cell.angle_gamma   90.00
#
_symmetry.space_group_name_H-M   'P 1'
#
loop_
_entity.id
_entity.type
_entity.pdbx_description
1 polymer ?
#
loop_
_entity_poly.entity_id
_entity_poly.type
_entity_poly.pdbx_seq_one_letter_code
_entity_poly.pdbx_strand_id
1 'polypeptide(L)'
;MDKSEWLASTIEEAIDPDEEIVDPHHHLWDFPTGTYLLPDLHLDTGSSHNVAQTVFVECSAEYKDDGPEHLRPVGEIEFVRQQAELSMESDGAEIAGIVGFADLARGEAVEEVLAA
;
A
#
# COMPACT_ATOMS: atom_id res chain seq x y z
N MET A 1 -23.56 -13.49 -5.16
CA MET A 1 -22.39 -13.01 -5.90
C MET A 1 -21.35 -12.69 -4.85
N ASP A 2 -20.25 -13.43 -4.85
CA ASP A 2 -19.11 -13.17 -3.97
C ASP A 2 -18.22 -12.03 -4.55
N LYS A 3 -17.32 -11.44 -3.75
CA LYS A 3 -16.47 -10.29 -4.14
C LYS A 3 -15.77 -10.54 -5.48
N SER A 4 -15.14 -11.70 -5.63
CA SER A 4 -14.39 -12.04 -6.84
C SER A 4 -15.29 -12.18 -8.08
N GLU A 5 -16.49 -12.73 -7.92
CA GLU A 5 -17.47 -12.82 -9.02
C GLU A 5 -17.95 -11.43 -9.45
N TRP A 6 -18.10 -10.51 -8.50
CA TRP A 6 -18.48 -9.14 -8.78
C TRP A 6 -17.35 -8.36 -9.49
N LEU A 7 -16.11 -8.45 -9.02
CA LEU A 7 -14.95 -7.81 -9.66
C LEU A 7 -14.74 -8.30 -11.10
N ALA A 8 -14.88 -9.61 -11.34
CA ALA A 8 -14.74 -10.18 -12.67
C ALA A 8 -15.93 -9.90 -13.61
N SER A 9 -16.99 -9.24 -13.13
CA SER A 9 -18.21 -9.04 -13.93
C SER A 9 -18.06 -8.02 -15.06
N THR A 10 -17.04 -7.15 -15.00
CA THR A 10 -16.73 -6.15 -16.03
C THR A 10 -15.21 -5.95 -16.09
N ILE A 11 -14.65 -6.05 -17.29
CA ILE A 11 -13.25 -5.70 -17.58
C ILE A 11 -13.29 -4.61 -18.65
N GLU A 12 -12.66 -3.47 -18.36
CA GLU A 12 -12.56 -2.35 -19.29
C GLU A 12 -11.24 -2.40 -20.04
N GLU A 13 -11.29 -2.20 -21.36
CA GLU A 13 -10.09 -2.06 -22.18
C GLU A 13 -9.42 -0.71 -21.88
N ALA A 14 -8.12 -0.73 -21.60
CA ALA A 14 -7.36 0.49 -21.41
C ALA A 14 -7.25 1.27 -22.72
N ILE A 15 -7.43 2.58 -22.62
CA ILE A 15 -7.09 3.52 -23.69
C ILE A 15 -5.59 3.79 -23.55
N ASP A 16 -4.87 3.74 -24.67
CA ASP A 16 -3.41 3.91 -24.72
C ASP A 16 -2.69 2.98 -23.71
N PRO A 17 -2.78 1.65 -23.89
CA PRO A 17 -2.30 0.66 -22.91
C PRO A 17 -0.79 0.70 -22.66
N ASP A 18 -0.03 1.41 -23.49
CA ASP A 18 1.41 1.59 -23.30
C ASP A 18 1.76 2.80 -22.42
N GLU A 19 0.80 3.71 -22.16
CA GLU A 19 1.03 4.92 -21.35
C GLU A 19 1.35 4.53 -19.90
N GLU A 20 2.53 4.91 -19.43
CA GLU A 20 2.96 4.64 -18.05
C GLU A 20 2.16 5.49 -17.06
N ILE A 21 1.55 4.82 -16.08
CA ILE A 21 0.73 5.45 -15.05
C ILE A 21 1.39 5.25 -13.68
N VAL A 22 1.36 6.32 -12.88
CA VAL A 22 1.61 6.26 -11.44
C VAL A 22 0.27 6.31 -10.73
N ASP A 23 -0.09 5.25 -9.99
CA ASP A 23 -1.22 5.28 -9.07
C ASP A 23 -0.78 6.00 -7.78
N PRO A 24 -1.29 7.23 -7.51
CA PRO A 24 -0.82 8.01 -6.39
C PRO A 24 -1.38 7.54 -5.04
N HIS A 25 -2.27 6.55 -5.01
CA HIS A 25 -2.94 6.13 -3.78
C HIS A 25 -3.44 4.69 -3.83
N HIS A 26 -2.74 3.81 -3.12
CA HIS A 26 -3.28 2.51 -2.72
C HIS A 26 -3.07 2.26 -1.22
N HIS A 27 -3.69 1.19 -0.74
CA HIS A 27 -3.59 0.72 0.64
C HIS A 27 -3.23 -0.77 0.61
N LEU A 28 -2.66 -1.27 1.70
CA LEU A 28 -2.31 -2.68 1.92
C LEU A 28 -2.66 -3.05 3.35
N TRP A 29 -3.22 -4.23 3.57
CA TRP A 29 -3.61 -4.68 4.90
C TRP A 29 -3.74 -6.20 4.99
N ASP A 30 -3.53 -6.76 6.18
CA ASP A 30 -3.84 -8.16 6.50
C ASP A 30 -4.72 -8.24 7.74
N PHE A 31 -6.02 -8.01 7.56
CA PHE A 31 -7.00 -8.03 8.66
C PHE A 31 -7.82 -9.32 8.66
N PRO A 32 -8.36 -9.76 9.82
CA PRO A 32 -9.27 -10.90 9.87
C PRO A 32 -10.52 -10.76 8.99
N THR A 33 -10.90 -9.52 8.67
CA THR A 33 -12.05 -9.18 7.82
C THR A 33 -11.72 -9.15 6.33
N GLY A 34 -10.44 -9.29 5.95
CA GLY A 34 -9.99 -9.30 4.57
C GLY A 34 -8.51 -8.94 4.47
N THR A 35 -7.86 -9.48 3.46
CA THR A 35 -6.45 -9.26 3.13
C THR A 35 -6.37 -8.58 1.77
N TYR A 36 -5.44 -7.65 1.63
CA TYR A 36 -5.07 -7.02 0.37
C TYR A 36 -3.59 -6.70 0.42
N LEU A 37 -2.79 -7.54 -0.23
CA LEU A 37 -1.32 -7.45 -0.23
C LEU A 37 -0.79 -7.27 -1.65
N LEU A 38 0.53 -7.26 -1.81
CA LEU A 38 1.18 -7.10 -3.11
C LEU A 38 0.59 -7.99 -4.23
N PRO A 39 0.27 -9.29 -4.02
CA PRO A 39 -0.33 -10.11 -5.07
C PRO A 39 -1.69 -9.58 -5.55
N ASP A 40 -2.53 -9.10 -4.63
CA ASP A 40 -3.84 -8.52 -4.97
C ASP A 40 -3.65 -7.18 -5.69
N LEU A 41 -2.72 -6.35 -5.22
CA LEU A 41 -2.34 -5.10 -5.89
C LEU A 41 -1.92 -5.37 -7.34
N HIS A 42 -1.04 -6.34 -7.58
CA HIS A 42 -0.56 -6.68 -8.93
C HIS A 42 -1.66 -7.22 -9.83
N LEU A 43 -2.62 -7.97 -9.29
CA LEU A 43 -3.80 -8.39 -10.04
C LEU A 43 -4.63 -7.19 -10.52
N ASP A 44 -4.81 -6.19 -9.66
CA ASP A 44 -5.59 -5.00 -10.00
C ASP A 44 -4.82 -4.08 -10.96
N THR A 45 -3.56 -3.76 -10.67
CA THR A 45 -2.71 -2.86 -11.47
C THR A 45 -2.33 -3.46 -12.82
N GLY A 46 -2.29 -4.79 -12.93
CA GLY A 46 -1.98 -5.52 -14.17
C GLY A 46 -3.20 -5.91 -15.01
N SER A 47 -4.40 -5.44 -14.63
CA SER A 47 -5.66 -5.89 -15.25
C SER A 47 -5.89 -5.37 -16.67
N SER A 48 -5.54 -4.10 -16.94
CA SER A 48 -5.65 -3.53 -18.29
C SER A 48 -4.74 -2.32 -18.56
N HIS A 49 -4.56 -1.43 -17.59
CA HIS A 49 -3.73 -0.22 -17.71
C HIS A 49 -2.26 -0.53 -17.39
N ASN A 50 -1.32 0.24 -17.95
CA ASN A 50 0.10 0.14 -17.62
C ASN A 50 0.44 0.97 -16.36
N VAL A 51 -0.07 0.53 -15.21
CA VAL A 51 0.32 1.09 -13.91
C VAL A 51 1.71 0.56 -13.56
N ALA A 52 2.73 1.38 -13.76
CA ALA A 52 4.12 1.02 -13.54
C ALA A 52 4.56 1.23 -12.09
N GLN A 53 3.97 2.22 -11.41
CA GLN A 53 4.35 2.60 -10.05
C GLN A 53 3.14 2.96 -9.21
N THR A 54 3.25 2.78 -7.90
CA THR A 54 2.21 3.13 -6.94
C THR A 54 2.77 3.87 -5.72
N VAL A 55 1.91 4.59 -5.02
CA VAL A 55 2.22 5.18 -3.72
C VAL A 55 1.27 4.60 -2.68
N PHE A 56 1.83 3.98 -1.64
CA PHE A 56 1.06 3.52 -0.48
C PHE A 56 0.68 4.73 0.39
N VAL A 57 -0.54 4.73 0.92
CA VAL A 57 -1.02 5.73 1.88
C VAL A 57 -1.49 5.03 3.15
N GLU A 58 -1.09 5.55 4.31
CA GLU A 58 -1.41 5.03 5.64
C GLU A 58 -2.90 4.67 5.80
N CYS A 59 -3.16 3.51 6.40
CA CYS A 59 -4.50 3.00 6.67
C CYS A 59 -4.63 2.26 8.01
N SER A 60 -3.69 2.50 8.91
CA SER A 60 -3.61 1.90 10.25
C SER A 60 -3.40 0.38 10.25
N ALA A 61 -2.80 -0.16 9.18
CA ALA A 61 -2.48 -1.58 9.08
C ALA A 61 -1.20 -1.91 9.87
N GLU A 62 -1.12 -3.09 10.47
CA GLU A 62 0.12 -3.58 11.11
C GLU A 62 0.79 -2.60 12.10
N TYR A 63 0.02 -1.75 12.78
CA TYR A 63 0.53 -0.95 13.88
C TYR A 63 1.08 -1.85 14.98
N LYS A 64 2.18 -1.45 15.63
CA LYS A 64 2.75 -2.21 16.75
C LYS A 64 1.70 -2.40 17.84
N ASP A 65 1.57 -3.64 18.32
CA ASP A 65 0.61 -4.01 19.36
C ASP A 65 1.15 -3.73 20.77
N ASP A 66 2.46 -3.55 20.90
CA ASP A 66 3.17 -3.17 22.12
C ASP A 66 3.97 -1.85 21.99
N GLY A 67 4.66 -1.48 23.06
CA GLY A 67 5.48 -0.27 23.11
C GLY A 67 4.72 1.06 23.28
N PRO A 68 5.44 2.20 23.20
CA PRO A 68 4.87 3.54 23.31
C PRO A 68 3.86 3.83 22.21
N GLU A 69 2.72 4.43 22.56
CA GLU A 69 1.61 4.70 21.63
C GLU A 69 2.04 5.46 20.37
N HIS A 70 2.95 6.43 20.50
CA HIS A 70 3.41 7.24 19.35
C HIS A 70 4.32 6.49 18.38
N LEU A 71 4.89 5.36 18.78
CA LEU A 71 5.71 4.51 17.91
C LEU A 71 4.92 3.39 17.24
N ARG A 72 3.65 3.19 17.59
CA ARG A 72 2.81 2.16 16.96
C ARG A 72 2.68 2.32 15.44
N PRO A 73 2.51 3.54 14.88
CA PRO A 73 2.43 3.75 13.44
C PRO A 73 3.67 3.29 12.66
N VAL A 74 4.83 3.22 13.31
CA VAL A 74 6.08 2.73 12.68
C VAL A 74 5.94 1.27 12.22
N GLY A 75 5.10 0.47 12.89
CA GLY A 75 4.83 -0.90 12.49
C GLY A 75 4.26 -1.00 11.07
N GLU A 76 3.38 -0.09 10.67
CA GLU A 76 2.86 -0.06 9.29
C GLU A 76 3.97 0.23 8.29
N ILE A 77 4.88 1.16 8.61
CA ILE A 77 6.01 1.49 7.73
C ILE A 77 6.94 0.30 7.57
N GLU A 78 7.22 -0.42 8.65
CA GLU A 78 8.01 -1.67 8.61
C GLU A 78 7.34 -2.74 7.75
N PHE A 79 6.01 -2.88 7.83
CA PHE A 79 5.22 -3.80 7.03
C PHE A 79 5.19 -3.41 5.54
N VAL A 80 4.85 -2.17 5.22
CA VAL A 80 4.76 -1.67 3.84
C VAL A 80 6.12 -1.65 3.17
N ARG A 81 7.19 -1.33 3.91
CA ARG A 81 8.56 -1.40 3.40
C ARG A 81 8.89 -2.81 2.88
N GLN A 82 8.46 -3.87 3.57
CA GLN A 82 8.66 -5.24 3.10
C GLN A 82 7.87 -5.52 1.81
N GLN A 83 6.62 -5.04 1.71
CA GLN A 83 5.83 -5.16 0.48
C GLN A 83 6.47 -4.40 -0.68
N ALA A 84 7.03 -3.22 -0.41
CA ALA A 84 7.76 -2.42 -1.40
C ALA A 84 9.03 -3.11 -1.89
N GLU A 85 9.84 -3.70 -1.00
CA GLU A 85 11.00 -4.50 -1.38
C GLU A 85 10.61 -5.69 -2.27
N LEU A 86 9.54 -6.40 -1.93
CA LEU A 86 9.02 -7.49 -2.75
C LEU A 86 8.54 -6.99 -4.13
N SER A 87 7.94 -5.79 -4.20
CA SER A 87 7.48 -5.20 -5.45
C SER A 87 8.63 -4.89 -6.41
N MET A 88 9.80 -4.49 -5.89
CA MET A 88 10.99 -4.22 -6.70
C MET A 88 11.58 -5.48 -7.35
N GLU A 89 11.33 -6.65 -6.75
CA GLU A 89 11.84 -7.94 -7.22
C GLU A 89 10.81 -8.70 -8.09
N SER A 90 9.62 -8.14 -8.26
CA SER A 90 8.48 -8.79 -8.93
C SER A 90 8.21 -8.17 -10.30
N ASP A 91 7.58 -8.96 -11.19
CA ASP A 91 6.98 -8.42 -12.42
C ASP A 91 5.63 -7.78 -12.06
N GLY A 92 5.50 -6.46 -12.18
CA GLY A 92 4.29 -5.71 -11.85
C GLY A 92 4.57 -4.27 -11.46
N ALA A 93 3.56 -3.59 -10.91
CA ALA A 93 3.73 -2.22 -10.42
C ALA A 93 4.65 -2.17 -9.20
N GLU A 94 5.63 -1.26 -9.21
CA GLU A 94 6.52 -1.00 -8.07
C GLU A 94 5.85 -0.08 -7.05
N ILE A 95 5.93 -0.39 -5.76
CA ILE A 95 5.53 0.53 -4.69
C ILE A 95 6.66 1.54 -4.51
N ALA A 96 6.59 2.64 -5.28
CA ALA A 96 7.63 3.65 -5.40
C ALA A 96 7.62 4.70 -4.27
N GLY A 97 6.55 4.76 -3.48
CA GLY A 97 6.40 5.73 -2.40
C GLY A 97 5.54 5.25 -1.24
N ILE A 98 5.81 5.80 -0.06
CA ILE A 98 5.07 5.53 1.18
C ILE A 98 4.71 6.87 1.82
N VAL A 99 3.42 7.09 2.06
CA VAL A 99 2.89 8.19 2.87
C VAL A 99 2.47 7.63 4.22
N GLY A 100 3.35 7.78 5.21
CA GLY A 100 3.16 7.32 6.58
C GLY A 100 2.52 8.34 7.52
N PHE A 101 2.25 7.93 8.76
CA PHE A 101 1.70 8.79 9.80
C PHE A 101 2.73 9.11 10.91
N ALA A 102 2.79 10.40 11.27
CA ALA A 102 3.40 10.87 12.51
C ALA A 102 2.57 12.05 13.06
N ASP A 103 2.22 12.01 14.34
CA ASP A 103 1.45 13.08 14.98
C ASP A 103 2.34 14.32 15.25
N LEU A 104 2.30 15.27 14.33
CA LEU A 104 3.05 16.52 14.41
C LEU A 104 2.60 17.42 15.57
N ALA A 105 1.44 17.19 16.19
CA ALA A 105 0.98 17.96 17.35
C ALA A 105 1.81 17.69 18.61
N ARG A 106 2.65 16.64 18.62
CA ARG A 106 3.56 16.30 19.72
C ARG A 106 4.75 17.26 19.86
N GLY A 107 4.93 18.20 18.94
CA GLY A 107 6.07 19.13 18.95
C GLY A 107 7.39 18.36 18.81
N GLU A 108 8.41 18.73 19.58
CA GLU A 108 9.74 18.09 19.54
C GLU A 108 9.70 16.56 19.80
N ALA A 109 8.68 16.07 20.52
CA ALA A 109 8.55 14.65 20.81
C ALA A 109 8.17 13.79 19.57
N VAL A 110 7.83 14.41 18.43
CA VAL A 110 7.62 13.67 17.17
C VAL A 110 8.91 13.14 16.56
N GLU A 111 10.07 13.71 16.93
CA GLU A 111 11.38 13.34 16.40
C GLU A 111 11.66 11.84 16.54
N GLU A 112 11.23 11.23 17.64
CA GLU A 112 11.41 9.79 17.87
C GLU A 112 10.66 8.94 16.84
N VAL A 113 9.49 9.40 16.36
CA VAL A 113 8.72 8.70 15.31
C VAL A 113 9.37 8.89 13.94
N LEU A 114 9.87 10.10 13.66
CA LEU A 114 10.50 10.44 12.38
C LEU A 114 11.86 9.77 12.18
N ALA A 115 12.57 9.46 13.29
CA ALA A 115 13.90 8.84 13.27
C ALA A 115 13.88 7.31 13.40
N ALA A 116 12.72 6.71 13.64
CA ALA A 116 12.55 5.26 13.75
C ALA A 116 12.61 4.58 12.37
#